data_AF-A0A3N6LY98-F1
#
_entry.id   AF-A0A3N6LY98-F1
#
_cell.length_a   1.000
_cell.length_b   1.000
_cell.length_c   1.000
_cell.angle_alpha   90.00
_cell.angle_beta   90.00
_cell.angle_gamma   90.00
#
_symmetry.space_group_name_H-M   'P 1'
#
loop_
_entity.id
_entity.type
_entity.pdbx_description
1 polymer ?
#
loop_
_entity_poly.entity_id
_entity_poly.type
_entity_poly.pdbx_seq_one_letter_code
_entity_poly.pdbx_strand_id
1 'polypeptide(L)'
;MNRQTTSEIRFSAPKSRQIRLAFLVVWFTDMVATMFLFAVPYATELNPITNLFFGSFGFLGVILAALCYAAIIVLMGGYLPDPIDIRFVAALAVIYGVFVINNVLLLVSGTSLISIVAA
;
A
#
# COMPACT_ATOMS: atom_id res chain seq x y z
N MET A 1 1.98 29.32 34.87
CA MET A 1 2.47 27.97 35.14
C MET A 1 1.92 27.04 34.07
N ASN A 2 2.80 26.56 33.17
CA ASN A 2 2.49 25.75 31.99
C ASN A 2 1.84 24.41 32.35
N ARG A 3 0.74 24.04 31.70
CA ARG A 3 0.41 22.63 31.43
C ARG A 3 0.58 22.39 29.94
N GLN A 4 1.81 22.04 29.56
CA GLN A 4 2.02 21.30 28.32
C GLN A 4 1.46 19.90 28.57
N THR A 5 0.25 19.65 28.09
CA THR A 5 -0.30 18.31 27.95
C THR A 5 0.59 17.58 26.96
N THR A 6 1.53 16.79 27.47
CA THR A 6 2.23 15.77 26.69
C THR A 6 1.15 14.90 26.05
N SER A 7 0.93 15.05 24.74
CA SER A 7 0.14 14.10 23.99
C SER A 7 0.92 12.78 24.04
N GLU A 8 0.57 11.90 24.97
CA GLU A 8 1.05 10.52 24.93
C GLU A 8 0.64 9.96 23.57
N ILE A 9 1.61 9.74 22.69
CA ILE A 9 1.41 9.06 21.41
C ILE A 9 1.05 7.61 21.76
N ARG A 10 -0.24 7.34 21.99
CA ARG A 10 -0.73 5.99 22.22
C ARG A 10 -0.92 5.31 20.88
N PHE A 11 -0.01 4.38 20.59
CA PHE A 11 -0.13 3.46 19.45
C PHE A 11 -1.48 2.74 19.54
N SER A 12 -2.44 3.18 18.74
CA SER A 12 -3.80 2.68 18.76
C SER A 12 -4.02 1.95 17.44
N ALA A 13 -3.84 0.63 17.43
CA ALA A 13 -4.18 -0.17 16.26
C ALA A 13 -5.67 0.03 15.93
N PRO A 14 -6.08 0.02 14.64
CA PRO A 14 -7.47 0.23 14.24
C PRO A 14 -8.38 -0.71 15.05
N LYS A 15 -9.33 -0.17 15.82
CA LYS A 15 -10.15 -0.99 16.75
C LYS A 15 -11.05 -1.99 16.02
N SER A 16 -11.39 -1.73 14.76
CA SER A 16 -12.27 -2.58 13.95
C SER A 16 -11.52 -3.73 13.27
N ARG A 17 -11.91 -4.96 13.61
CA ARG A 17 -11.41 -6.19 12.95
C ARG A 17 -11.67 -6.20 11.45
N GLN A 18 -12.79 -5.63 11.00
CA GLN A 18 -13.18 -5.59 9.59
C GLN A 18 -12.19 -4.75 8.77
N ILE A 19 -11.78 -3.58 9.29
CA ILE A 19 -10.83 -2.69 8.60
C ILE A 19 -9.47 -3.36 8.44
N ARG A 20 -8.99 -4.06 9.48
CA ARG A 20 -7.73 -4.82 9.40
C ARG A 20 -7.78 -5.92 8.34
N LEU A 21 -8.90 -6.63 8.26
CA LEU A 21 -9.07 -7.70 7.29
C LEU A 21 -9.18 -7.17 5.86
N ALA A 22 -9.91 -6.08 5.65
CA ALA A 22 -9.98 -5.39 4.37
C ALA A 22 -8.60 -4.90 3.92
N PHE A 23 -7.83 -4.28 4.82
CA PHE A 23 -6.45 -3.88 4.54
C PHE A 23 -5.59 -5.08 4.12
N LEU A 24 -5.59 -6.17 4.90
CA LEU A 24 -4.78 -7.36 4.59
C LEU A 24 -5.13 -7.97 3.23
N VAL A 25 -6.42 -8.07 2.90
CA VAL A 25 -6.86 -8.63 1.61
C VAL A 25 -6.38 -7.76 0.46
N VAL A 26 -6.66 -6.45 0.52
CA VAL A 26 -6.24 -5.50 -0.53
C VAL A 26 -4.73 -5.49 -0.67
N TRP A 27 -4.00 -5.46 0.45
CA TRP A 27 -2.54 -5.47 0.49
C TRP A 27 -1.94 -6.73 -0.12
N PHE A 28 -2.49 -7.89 0.24
CA PHE A 28 -2.03 -9.16 -0.29
C PHE A 28 -2.29 -9.26 -1.81
N THR A 29 -3.47 -8.85 -2.26
CA THR A 29 -3.79 -8.81 -3.69
C THR A 29 -2.83 -7.90 -4.46
N ASP A 30 -2.51 -6.72 -3.93
CA ASP A 30 -1.56 -5.79 -4.53
C ASP A 30 -0.17 -6.41 -4.67
N MET A 31 0.33 -7.03 -3.59
CA MET A 31 1.63 -7.68 -3.57
C MET A 31 1.70 -8.79 -4.62
N VAL A 32 0.67 -9.64 -4.70
CA VAL A 32 0.60 -10.73 -5.69
C VAL A 32 0.53 -10.18 -7.11
N ALA A 33 -0.28 -9.15 -7.36
CA ALA A 33 -0.35 -8.50 -8.67
C ALA A 33 1.01 -7.92 -9.07
N THR A 34 1.68 -7.21 -8.15
CA THR A 34 3.02 -6.66 -8.33
C THR A 34 4.04 -7.75 -8.68
N MET A 35 4.01 -8.89 -7.99
CA MET A 35 4.85 -10.03 -8.35
C MET A 35 4.58 -10.49 -9.78
N PHE A 36 3.32 -10.57 -10.21
CA PHE A 36 3.01 -10.93 -11.58
C PHE A 36 3.45 -9.90 -12.61
N LEU A 37 3.52 -8.60 -12.28
CA LEU A 37 4.08 -7.58 -13.18
C LEU A 37 5.53 -7.88 -13.55
N PHE A 38 6.33 -8.44 -12.63
CA PHE A 38 7.70 -8.87 -12.91
C PHE A 38 7.79 -10.17 -13.74
N ALA A 39 6.71 -10.95 -13.81
CA ALA A 39 6.68 -12.22 -14.52
C ALA A 39 6.22 -12.07 -15.98
N VAL A 40 5.50 -11.00 -16.31
CA VAL A 40 4.96 -10.78 -17.66
C VAL A 40 5.85 -9.82 -18.47
N PRO A 41 6.13 -10.10 -19.75
CA PRO A 41 7.10 -9.34 -20.53
C PRO A 41 6.60 -7.96 -21.00
N TYR A 42 5.29 -7.71 -20.89
CA TYR A 42 4.64 -6.49 -21.39
C TYR A 42 4.28 -5.50 -20.26
N ALA A 43 4.53 -5.85 -19.00
CA ALA A 43 4.29 -4.96 -17.88
C ALA A 43 5.62 -4.53 -17.24
N THR A 44 5.62 -3.37 -16.61
CA THR A 44 6.78 -2.86 -15.89
C THR A 44 6.30 -2.34 -14.54
N GLU A 45 6.90 -2.85 -13.48
CA GLU A 45 6.67 -2.29 -12.15
C GLU A 45 7.25 -0.88 -12.09
N LEU A 46 6.42 0.08 -11.70
CA LEU A 46 6.81 1.50 -11.67
C LEU A 46 7.44 1.89 -10.35
N ASN A 47 7.21 1.14 -9.27
CA ASN A 47 7.76 1.48 -7.97
C ASN A 47 9.29 1.23 -7.93
N PRO A 48 10.11 2.29 -7.80
CA PRO A 48 11.56 2.18 -7.85
C PRO A 48 12.14 1.37 -6.67
N ILE A 49 11.48 1.41 -5.51
CA ILE A 49 11.93 0.64 -4.34
C ILE A 49 11.63 -0.84 -4.56
N THR A 50 10.43 -1.17 -5.06
CA THR A 50 10.09 -2.56 -5.38
C THR A 50 11.04 -3.11 -6.45
N ASN A 51 11.37 -2.33 -7.48
CA ASN A 51 12.38 -2.68 -8.48
C ASN A 51 13.77 -2.92 -7.86
N LEU A 52 14.21 -2.06 -6.95
CA LEU A 52 15.50 -2.20 -6.28
C LEU A 52 15.57 -3.47 -5.44
N PHE A 53 14.52 -3.75 -4.67
CA PHE A 53 14.43 -4.97 -3.87
C PHE A 53 14.36 -6.21 -4.75
N PHE A 54 13.58 -6.19 -5.83
CA PHE A 54 13.52 -7.29 -6.80
C PHE A 54 14.87 -7.53 -7.49
N GLY A 55 15.57 -6.47 -7.91
CA GLY A 55 16.89 -6.59 -8.51
C GLY A 55 17.94 -7.19 -7.56
N SER A 56 17.75 -7.01 -6.24
CA SER A 56 18.68 -7.50 -5.22
C SER A 56 18.36 -8.91 -4.72
N PHE A 57 17.07 -9.26 -4.62
CA PHE A 57 16.60 -10.47 -3.93
C PHE A 57 15.55 -11.28 -4.72
N GLY A 58 15.27 -10.91 -5.96
CA GLY A 58 14.20 -11.48 -6.77
C GLY A 58 12.82 -11.30 -6.13
N PHE A 59 11.95 -12.31 -6.27
CA PHE A 59 10.60 -12.28 -5.71
C PHE A 59 10.53 -12.11 -4.19
N LEU A 60 11.55 -12.58 -3.46
CA LEU A 60 11.64 -12.33 -2.01
C LEU A 60 11.82 -10.84 -1.71
N GLY A 61 12.50 -10.11 -2.59
CA GLY A 61 12.62 -8.66 -2.52
C GLY A 61 11.27 -7.96 -2.59
N VAL A 62 10.38 -8.41 -3.48
CA VAL A 62 9.02 -7.84 -3.60
C VAL A 62 8.24 -8.01 -2.31
N ILE A 63 8.31 -9.19 -1.69
CA ILE A 63 7.68 -9.48 -0.39
C ILE A 63 8.26 -8.56 0.70
N LEU A 64 9.59 -8.42 0.74
CA LEU A 64 10.26 -7.54 1.71
C LEU A 64 9.84 -6.08 1.55
N ALA A 65 9.80 -5.56 0.31
CA ALA A 65 9.33 -4.21 0.03
C ALA A 65 7.88 -4.03 0.48
N ALA A 66 6.99 -4.99 0.16
CA ALA A 66 5.59 -4.96 0.57
C ALA A 66 5.44 -4.97 2.10
N LEU A 67 6.26 -5.74 2.83
CA LEU A 67 6.24 -5.73 4.30
C LEU A 67 6.72 -4.40 4.88
N CYS A 68 7.77 -3.79 4.30
CA CYS A 68 8.25 -2.47 4.72
C CYS A 68 7.18 -1.40 4.55
N TYR A 69 6.50 -1.39 3.40
CA TYR A 69 5.40 -0.45 3.16
C TYR A 69 4.21 -0.69 4.10
N ALA A 70 3.83 -1.94 4.34
CA ALA A 70 2.77 -2.27 5.30
C ALA A 70 3.12 -1.77 6.70
N ALA A 71 4.36 -1.98 7.14
CA ALA A 71 4.84 -1.51 8.43
C ALA A 71 4.77 0.02 8.54
N ILE A 72 5.17 0.76 7.50
CA ILE A 72 5.06 2.23 7.46
C ILE A 72 3.60 2.65 7.61
N ILE A 73 2.67 2.06 6.85
CA ILE A 73 1.25 2.44 6.90
C ILE A 73 0.66 2.14 8.28
N VAL A 74 0.94 0.96 8.85
CA VAL A 74 0.46 0.57 10.18
C VAL A 74 1.04 1.48 11.26
N LEU A 75 2.33 1.80 11.18
CA LEU A 75 2.96 2.73 12.11
C LEU A 75 2.34 4.11 11.99
N MET A 76 2.29 4.69 10.79
CA MET A 76 1.67 6.01 10.58
C MET A 76 0.23 6.03 11.10
N GLY A 77 -0.59 5.04 10.75
CA GLY A 77 -1.97 4.93 11.25
C GLY A 77 -2.07 4.86 12.78
N GLY A 78 -1.09 4.26 13.46
CA GLY A 78 -1.04 4.21 14.92
C GLY A 78 -0.53 5.49 15.59
N TYR A 79 0.12 6.40 14.85
CA TYR A 79 0.63 7.68 15.35
C TYR A 79 -0.36 8.85 15.13
N LEU A 80 -1.33 8.73 14.22
CA LEU A 80 -2.27 9.81 13.92
C LEU A 80 -3.37 9.94 15.00
N PRO A 81 -3.72 11.17 15.44
CA PRO A 81 -4.84 11.39 16.34
C PRO A 81 -6.20 11.13 15.68
N ASP A 82 -7.16 10.57 16.42
CA ASP A 82 -8.57 10.52 16.02
C ASP A 82 -9.12 11.93 15.72
N PRO A 83 -9.88 12.16 14.62
CA PRO A 83 -10.26 11.25 13.53
C PRO A 83 -9.39 11.41 12.27
N ILE A 84 -8.20 12.03 12.41
CA ILE A 84 -7.28 12.27 11.27
C ILE A 84 -6.75 10.94 10.75
N ASP A 85 -6.56 9.95 11.64
CA ASP A 85 -6.23 8.56 11.33
C ASP A 85 -7.19 7.94 10.30
N ILE A 86 -8.51 8.09 10.49
CA ILE A 86 -9.53 7.53 9.60
C ILE A 86 -9.47 8.19 8.22
N ARG A 87 -9.33 9.52 8.17
CA ARG A 87 -9.25 10.26 6.90
C ARG A 87 -7.98 9.93 6.13
N PHE A 88 -6.85 9.81 6.84
CA PHE A 88 -5.57 9.44 6.26
C PHE A 88 -5.59 8.01 5.71
N VAL A 89 -6.08 7.05 6.49
CA VAL A 89 -6.21 5.65 6.05
C VAL A 89 -7.20 5.54 4.89
N ALA A 90 -8.31 6.28 4.90
CA ALA A 90 -9.25 6.29 3.79
C ALA A 90 -8.62 6.87 2.50
N ALA A 91 -7.89 7.98 2.59
CA ALA A 91 -7.19 8.56 1.45
C ALA A 91 -6.12 7.61 0.89
N LEU A 92 -5.32 7.00 1.77
CA LEU A 92 -4.35 5.98 1.37
C LEU A 92 -5.04 4.77 0.72
N ALA A 93 -6.15 4.29 1.29
CA ALA A 93 -6.89 3.16 0.73
C ALA A 93 -7.44 3.47 -0.67
N VAL A 94 -7.90 4.70 -0.91
CA VAL A 94 -8.33 5.14 -2.25
C VAL A 94 -7.15 5.17 -3.22
N ILE A 95 -6.03 5.81 -2.83
CA ILE A 95 -4.83 5.91 -3.67
C ILE A 95 -4.29 4.51 -4.00
N TYR A 96 -4.14 3.65 -2.99
CA TYR A 96 -3.70 2.27 -3.18
C TYR A 96 -4.71 1.48 -4.00
N GLY A 97 -6.01 1.67 -3.80
CA GLY A 97 -7.04 1.05 -4.62
C GLY A 97 -6.87 1.37 -6.10
N VAL A 98 -6.56 2.63 -6.44
CA VAL A 98 -6.28 3.04 -7.83
C VAL A 98 -5.04 2.34 -8.38
N PHE A 99 -3.97 2.22 -7.59
CA PHE A 99 -2.76 1.50 -8.01
C PHE A 99 -3.00 0.00 -8.21
N VAL A 100 -3.72 -0.64 -7.29
CA VAL A 100 -4.14 -2.04 -7.42
C VAL A 100 -4.95 -2.23 -8.70
N ILE A 101 -5.94 -1.37 -8.95
CA ILE A 101 -6.76 -1.42 -10.16
C ILE A 101 -5.88 -1.27 -11.39
N ASN A 102 -4.95 -0.31 -11.40
CA ASN A 102 -4.01 -0.15 -12.51
C ASN A 102 -3.18 -1.42 -12.74
N ASN A 103 -2.63 -2.02 -11.69
CA ASN A 103 -1.79 -3.21 -11.79
C ASN A 103 -2.59 -4.42 -12.27
N VAL A 104 -3.81 -4.61 -11.76
CA VAL A 104 -4.72 -5.68 -12.21
C VAL A 104 -5.13 -5.48 -13.67
N LEU A 105 -5.48 -4.25 -14.07
CA LEU A 105 -5.82 -3.95 -15.46
C LEU A 105 -4.62 -4.18 -16.38
N LEU A 106 -3.44 -3.69 -16.01
CA LEU A 106 -2.23 -3.89 -16.78
C LEU A 106 -1.92 -5.38 -16.94
N LEU A 107 -2.11 -6.16 -15.88
CA LEU A 107 -1.88 -7.60 -15.89
C LEU A 107 -2.90 -8.36 -16.76
N VAL A 108 -4.18 -8.01 -16.69
CA VAL A 108 -5.25 -8.75 -17.38
C VAL A 108 -5.41 -8.31 -18.84
N SER A 109 -5.23 -7.02 -19.11
CA SER A 109 -5.54 -6.42 -20.41
C SER A 109 -4.31 -5.96 -21.19
N GLY A 110 -3.12 -5.91 -20.58
CA GLY A 110 -1.94 -5.27 -21.16
C GLY A 110 -2.06 -3.74 -21.27
N THR A 111 -3.17 -3.15 -20.82
CA THR A 111 -3.42 -1.70 -20.81
C THR A 111 -3.47 -1.16 -19.39
N SER A 112 -2.78 -0.05 -19.17
CA SER A 112 -2.79 0.68 -17.89
C SER A 112 -4.11 1.44 -17.71
N LEU A 113 -4.46 1.76 -16.45
CA LEU A 113 -5.62 2.59 -16.16
C LEU A 113 -5.49 3.98 -16.81
N ILE A 114 -4.28 4.54 -16.81
CA ILE A 114 -3.98 5.83 -17.46
C ILE A 114 -4.27 5.79 -18.95
N SER A 115 -3.89 4.72 -19.65
CA SER A 115 -4.16 4.61 -21.09
C SER A 115 -5.65 4.52 -21.42
N ILE A 116 -6.48 4.02 -20.50
CA ILE A 116 -7.92 3.95 -20.68
C ILE A 116 -8.57 5.32 -20.42
N VAL A 117 -8.10 6.06 -19.40
CA VAL A 117 -8.68 7.35 -19.01
C VAL A 117 -8.21 8.49 -19.93
N ALA A 118 -7.03 8.38 -20.53
CA ALA A 118 -6.47 9.37 -21.44
C ALA A 118 -6.91 9.18 -22.91
N ALA A 119 -7.70 8.14 -23.21
CA ALA A 119 -8.28 7.86 -24.52
C ALA A 119 -9.67 8.51 -24.69
#